data_AF-A0A1J3GT29-F1
#
_entry.id   AF-A0A1J3GT29-F1
#
_cell.length_a   1.000
_cell.length_b   1.000
_cell.length_c   1.000
_cell.angle_alpha   90.00
_cell.angle_beta   90.00
_cell.angle_gamma   90.00
#
_symmetry.space_group_name_H-M   'P 1'
#
loop_
_entity.id
_entity.type
_entity.pdbx_description
1 polymer ?
#
loop_
_entity_poly.entity_id
_entity_poly.type
_entity_poly.pdbx_seq_one_letter_code
_entity_poly.pdbx_strand_id
1 'polypeptide(L)'
;AASTSELTEIVSKFPKILGIRKGKAMSVYYDFAKEIIKADKSFEHKKLCHSSLPHGRMQENKIRNVSVLRELGVPQRLLFSLLLSNKPIVCGKEKFEESLNKVIEMGFDPSSSKFIEALRAVYQSSDKAIQEKVNAYERLGFAVGETWEMFKKWPYFLNFSEKNILGSMETFLGLGFSRDEFTFMVKRLPSCIGYSAETVKKKTEFL
;
A
#
# COMPACT_ATOMS: atom_id res chain seq x y z
N ALA A 1 17.74 -20.44 -22.92
CA ALA A 1 17.34 -21.00 -21.61
C ALA A 1 18.05 -20.21 -20.52
N ALA A 2 17.36 -19.92 -19.40
CA ALA A 2 17.99 -19.27 -18.25
C ALA A 2 19.06 -20.18 -17.62
N SER A 3 20.17 -19.63 -17.14
CA SER A 3 21.16 -20.43 -16.42
C SER A 3 20.63 -20.81 -15.03
N THR A 4 21.08 -21.94 -14.50
CA THR A 4 20.70 -22.40 -13.15
C THR A 4 21.06 -21.36 -12.10
N SER A 5 22.22 -20.71 -12.22
CA SER A 5 22.66 -19.64 -11.30
C SER A 5 21.75 -18.41 -11.34
N GLU A 6 21.30 -18.00 -12.53
CA GLU A 6 20.37 -16.87 -12.71
C GLU A 6 19.00 -17.21 -12.09
N LEU A 7 18.51 -18.43 -12.30
CA LEU A 7 17.28 -18.90 -11.67
C LEU A 7 17.40 -18.94 -10.14
N THR A 8 18.52 -19.43 -9.60
CA THR A 8 18.75 -19.46 -8.16
C THR A 8 18.83 -18.04 -7.57
N GLU A 9 19.46 -17.10 -8.25
CA GLU A 9 19.54 -15.70 -7.81
C GLU A 9 18.15 -15.03 -7.81
N ILE A 10 17.36 -15.25 -8.87
CA ILE A 10 15.98 -14.75 -8.99
C ILE A 10 15.09 -15.36 -7.92
N VAL A 11 15.13 -16.68 -7.72
CA VAL A 11 14.30 -17.36 -6.71
C VAL A 11 14.73 -16.98 -5.29
N SER A 12 16.03 -16.77 -5.04
CA SER A 12 16.53 -16.34 -3.72
C SER A 12 16.11 -14.91 -3.39
N LYS A 13 16.20 -13.98 -4.35
CA LYS A 13 15.74 -12.60 -4.14
C LYS A 13 14.22 -12.46 -4.22
N PHE A 14 13.53 -13.34 -4.95
CA PHE A 14 12.11 -13.24 -5.28
C PHE A 14 11.35 -14.57 -5.11
N PRO A 15 11.25 -15.14 -3.90
CA PRO A 15 10.67 -16.46 -3.68
C PRO A 15 9.18 -16.55 -4.08
N LYS A 16 8.47 -15.41 -4.09
CA LYS A 16 7.06 -15.32 -4.51
C LYS A 16 6.82 -15.66 -5.99
N ILE A 17 7.87 -15.71 -6.82
CA ILE A 17 7.78 -16.15 -8.23
C ILE A 17 7.25 -17.59 -8.35
N LEU A 18 7.52 -18.43 -7.35
CA LEU A 18 7.10 -19.83 -7.31
C LEU A 18 5.58 -19.98 -7.16
N GLY A 19 4.89 -18.95 -6.68
CA GLY A 19 3.43 -18.92 -6.55
C GLY A 19 2.68 -18.41 -7.78
N ILE A 20 3.40 -17.98 -8.83
CA ILE A 20 2.77 -17.45 -10.05
C ILE A 20 2.28 -18.61 -10.92
N ARG A 21 1.01 -18.57 -11.34
CA ARG A 21 0.44 -19.55 -12.27
C ARG A 21 1.26 -19.58 -13.57
N LYS A 22 1.67 -20.78 -14.02
CA LYS A 22 2.40 -20.97 -15.28
C LYS A 22 1.64 -20.30 -16.44
N GLY A 23 2.33 -19.44 -17.20
CA GLY A 23 1.76 -18.71 -18.33
C GLY A 23 2.48 -17.38 -18.60
N LYS A 24 1.91 -16.53 -19.47
CA LYS A 24 2.48 -15.22 -19.86
C LYS A 24 2.82 -14.33 -18.66
N ALA A 25 2.06 -14.41 -17.57
CA ALA A 25 2.34 -13.64 -16.34
C ALA A 25 3.69 -14.02 -15.70
N MET A 26 4.08 -15.31 -15.77
CA MET A 26 5.33 -15.80 -15.20
C MET A 26 6.55 -15.36 -16.02
N SER A 27 6.45 -15.35 -17.36
CA SER A 27 7.57 -14.88 -18.21
C SER A 27 7.82 -13.39 -18.07
N VAL A 28 6.75 -12.59 -18.01
CA VAL A 28 6.82 -11.14 -17.79
C VAL A 28 7.50 -10.82 -16.48
N TYR A 29 7.09 -11.53 -15.44
CA TYR A 29 7.67 -11.35 -14.13
C TYR A 29 9.15 -11.75 -14.11
N TYR A 30 9.49 -12.85 -14.80
CA TYR A 30 10.87 -13.32 -14.94
C TYR A 30 11.76 -12.30 -15.65
N ASP A 31 11.33 -11.78 -16.80
CA ASP A 31 12.08 -10.78 -17.57
C ASP A 31 12.29 -9.49 -16.76
N PHE A 32 11.27 -9.07 -16.01
CA PHE A 32 11.37 -7.90 -15.15
C PHE A 32 12.30 -8.13 -13.95
N ALA A 33 12.22 -9.28 -13.29
CA ALA A 33 13.11 -9.64 -12.19
C ALA A 33 14.58 -9.67 -12.67
N LYS A 34 14.82 -10.18 -13.88
CA LYS A 34 16.13 -10.18 -14.52
C LYS A 34 16.66 -8.76 -14.76
N GLU A 35 15.83 -7.88 -15.32
CA GLU A 35 16.21 -6.49 -15.54
C GLU A 35 16.48 -5.73 -14.23
N ILE A 36 15.79 -6.08 -13.15
CA ILE A 36 16.07 -5.51 -11.83
C ILE A 36 17.38 -6.02 -11.24
N ILE A 37 17.65 -7.32 -11.29
CA ILE A 37 18.93 -7.85 -10.79
C ILE A 37 20.11 -7.21 -11.54
N LYS A 38 19.95 -6.97 -12.85
CA LYS A 38 20.95 -6.23 -13.63
C LYS A 38 21.12 -4.79 -13.12
N ALA A 39 20.01 -4.08 -12.88
CA ALA A 39 20.05 -2.70 -12.37
C ALA A 39 20.66 -2.62 -10.96
N ASP A 40 20.38 -3.61 -10.10
CA ASP A 40 20.90 -3.73 -8.72
C ASP A 40 22.43 -3.94 -8.71
N LYS A 41 22.95 -4.68 -9.70
CA LYS A 41 24.39 -4.89 -9.89
C LYS A 41 25.10 -3.69 -10.52
N SER A 42 24.38 -2.83 -11.26
CA SER A 42 25.03 -1.72 -11.96
C SER A 42 25.24 -0.47 -11.12
N PHE A 43 24.64 -0.34 -9.92
CA PHE A 43 24.57 0.89 -9.09
C PHE A 43 24.02 2.15 -9.80
N GLU A 44 23.96 2.12 -11.13
CA GLU A 44 23.35 3.09 -12.03
C GLU A 44 21.86 2.79 -12.20
N HIS A 45 21.04 3.84 -12.08
CA HIS A 45 19.60 3.83 -12.38
C HIS A 45 19.37 3.65 -13.90
N LYS A 46 19.72 2.48 -14.46
CA LYS A 46 19.59 2.23 -15.88
C LYS A 46 18.12 2.06 -16.27
N LYS A 47 17.70 2.80 -17.30
CA LYS A 47 16.36 2.80 -17.89
C LYS A 47 15.99 1.38 -18.33
N LEU A 48 14.89 0.83 -17.79
CA LEU A 48 14.40 -0.50 -18.14
C LEU A 48 13.96 -0.52 -19.62
N CYS A 49 14.54 -1.41 -20.42
CA CYS A 49 14.17 -1.56 -21.82
C CYS A 49 12.77 -2.19 -21.96
N HIS A 50 11.88 -1.50 -22.68
CA HIS A 50 10.45 -1.81 -22.86
C HIS A 50 10.14 -3.00 -23.80
N SER A 51 11.15 -3.75 -24.26
CA SER A 51 11.04 -4.56 -25.48
C SER A 51 10.49 -5.99 -25.33
N SER A 52 10.22 -6.49 -24.11
CA SER A 52 9.86 -7.91 -23.88
C SER A 52 8.46 -8.15 -23.28
N LEU A 53 7.56 -7.17 -23.32
CA LEU A 53 6.30 -7.25 -22.58
C LEU A 53 5.08 -7.60 -23.46
N PRO A 54 4.20 -8.53 -23.03
CA PRO A 54 2.99 -8.89 -23.74
C PRO A 54 1.97 -7.76 -23.65
N HIS A 55 1.33 -7.53 -24.79
CA HIS A 55 0.44 -6.40 -25.01
C HIS A 55 -0.88 -6.54 -24.25
N GLY A 56 -1.22 -5.50 -23.50
CA GLY A 56 -2.41 -5.40 -22.68
C GLY A 56 -2.38 -4.11 -21.87
N ARG A 57 -3.35 -3.22 -22.14
CA ARG A 57 -3.43 -1.85 -21.59
C ARG A 57 -3.16 -1.76 -20.08
N MET A 58 -3.63 -2.74 -19.29
CA MET A 58 -3.47 -2.74 -17.83
C MET A 58 -2.03 -3.04 -17.36
N GLN A 59 -1.32 -3.97 -18.02
CA GLN A 59 0.05 -4.32 -17.64
C GLN A 59 1.04 -3.24 -18.09
N GLU A 60 0.84 -2.70 -19.29
CA GLU A 60 1.62 -1.55 -19.80
C GLU A 60 1.53 -0.34 -18.86
N ASN A 61 0.32 -0.02 -18.38
CA ASN A 61 0.14 1.08 -17.44
C ASN A 61 0.80 0.81 -16.08
N LYS A 62 0.73 -0.42 -15.55
CA LYS A 62 1.43 -0.79 -14.31
C LYS A 62 2.93 -0.58 -14.43
N ILE A 63 3.50 -1.01 -15.56
CA ILE A 63 4.95 -0.92 -15.80
C ILE A 63 5.38 0.53 -15.93
N ARG A 64 4.65 1.35 -16.70
CA ARG A 64 4.89 2.79 -16.78
C ARG A 64 4.90 3.43 -15.40
N ASN A 65 3.88 3.15 -14.60
CA ASN A 65 3.74 3.76 -13.28
C ASN A 65 4.82 3.27 -12.30
N VAL A 66 5.23 2.01 -12.39
CA VAL A 66 6.37 1.48 -11.60
C VAL A 66 7.70 2.13 -12.00
N SER A 67 7.91 2.47 -13.27
CA SER A 67 9.09 3.23 -13.69
C SER A 67 9.12 4.62 -13.05
N VAL A 68 7.98 5.32 -13.01
CA VAL A 68 7.87 6.62 -12.30
C VAL A 68 8.21 6.47 -10.81
N LEU A 69 7.66 5.45 -10.15
CA LEU A 69 7.96 5.18 -8.73
C LEU A 69 9.45 4.87 -8.49
N ARG A 70 10.10 4.17 -9.43
CA ARG A 70 11.55 3.93 -9.38
C ARG A 70 12.34 5.24 -9.46
N GLU A 71 11.99 6.12 -10.39
CA GLU A 71 12.65 7.42 -10.57
C GLU A 71 12.49 8.31 -9.33
N LEU A 72 11.38 8.17 -8.59
CA LEU A 72 11.15 8.80 -7.29
C LEU A 72 11.92 8.17 -6.12
N GLY A 73 12.75 7.15 -6.38
CA GLY A 73 13.56 6.51 -5.34
C GLY A 73 12.83 5.45 -4.51
N VAL A 74 11.66 4.98 -4.94
CA VAL A 74 10.94 3.91 -4.22
C VAL A 74 11.77 2.61 -4.26
N PRO A 75 12.04 1.98 -3.10
CA PRO A 75 12.85 0.77 -3.02
C PRO A 75 12.27 -0.36 -3.85
N GLN A 76 13.16 -1.12 -4.52
CA GLN A 76 12.77 -2.22 -5.42
C GLN A 76 11.82 -3.22 -4.74
N ARG A 77 12.08 -3.58 -3.47
CA ARG A 77 11.21 -4.47 -2.68
C ARG A 77 9.73 -4.06 -2.69
N LEU A 78 9.46 -2.75 -2.68
CA LEU A 78 8.11 -2.19 -2.68
C LEU A 78 7.52 -2.19 -4.09
N LEU A 79 8.33 -1.89 -5.11
CA LEU A 79 7.93 -1.97 -6.52
C LEU A 79 7.46 -3.38 -6.91
N PHE A 80 8.18 -4.41 -6.47
CA PHE A 80 7.77 -5.80 -6.69
C PHE A 80 6.42 -6.13 -6.05
N SER A 81 6.15 -5.60 -4.86
CA SER A 81 4.86 -5.80 -4.19
C SER A 81 3.66 -5.23 -4.98
N LEU A 82 3.90 -4.23 -5.85
CA LEU A 82 2.88 -3.66 -6.73
C LEU A 82 2.62 -4.56 -7.94
N LEU A 83 3.70 -5.07 -8.54
CA LEU A 83 3.63 -5.91 -9.74
C LEU A 83 3.04 -7.29 -9.48
N LEU A 84 3.41 -7.90 -8.34
CA LEU A 84 2.85 -9.18 -7.91
C LEU A 84 1.38 -9.09 -7.48
N SER A 85 0.87 -7.87 -7.27
CA SER A 85 -0.50 -7.68 -6.83
C SER A 85 -1.46 -7.85 -8.01
N ASN A 86 -2.34 -8.86 -7.92
CA ASN A 86 -3.47 -9.02 -8.84
C ASN A 86 -4.55 -7.94 -8.69
N LYS A 87 -4.46 -7.10 -7.65
CA LYS A 87 -5.37 -5.96 -7.49
C LYS A 87 -5.07 -4.90 -8.58
N PRO A 88 -6.09 -4.20 -9.10
CA PRO A 88 -5.94 -3.11 -10.07
C PRO A 88 -5.40 -1.87 -9.37
N ILE A 89 -4.17 -1.98 -8.89
CA ILE A 89 -3.50 -0.94 -8.14
C ILE A 89 -2.59 -0.24 -9.13
N VAL A 90 -2.79 1.08 -9.28
CA VAL A 90 -1.89 1.93 -10.05
C VAL A 90 -1.90 1.56 -11.55
N CYS A 91 -3.09 1.42 -12.15
CA CYS A 91 -3.26 1.06 -13.55
C CYS A 91 -3.77 2.21 -14.45
N GLY A 92 -4.30 3.29 -13.88
CA GLY A 92 -4.67 4.51 -14.62
C GLY A 92 -3.44 5.38 -14.84
N LYS A 93 -3.45 6.23 -15.90
CA LYS A 93 -2.40 7.24 -16.06
C LYS A 93 -2.73 8.47 -15.23
N GLU A 94 -3.81 9.16 -15.57
CA GLU A 94 -4.18 10.43 -14.94
C GLU A 94 -4.43 10.25 -13.45
N LYS A 95 -5.23 9.24 -13.08
CA LYS A 95 -5.53 8.93 -11.67
C LYS A 95 -4.27 8.57 -10.87
N PHE A 96 -3.29 7.92 -11.49
CA PHE A 96 -2.04 7.59 -10.81
C PHE A 96 -1.22 8.84 -10.52
N GLU A 97 -1.02 9.70 -11.53
CA GLU A 97 -0.27 10.95 -11.39
C GLU A 97 -0.92 11.86 -10.33
N GLU A 98 -2.25 12.00 -10.36
CA GLU A 98 -3.00 12.75 -9.36
C GLU A 98 -2.83 12.18 -7.94
N SER A 99 -2.99 10.86 -7.79
CA SER A 99 -2.82 10.19 -6.48
C SER A 99 -1.39 10.29 -5.97
N LEU A 100 -0.41 10.21 -6.88
CA LEU A 100 1.02 10.30 -6.56
C LEU A 100 1.36 11.70 -6.05
N ASN A 101 0.90 12.74 -6.73
CA ASN A 101 1.10 14.13 -6.30
C ASN A 101 0.50 14.38 -4.92
N LYS A 102 -0.75 13.92 -4.67
CA LYS A 102 -1.38 14.02 -3.35
C LYS A 102 -0.53 13.38 -2.24
N VAL A 103 0.02 12.19 -2.47
CA VAL A 103 0.86 11.49 -1.47
C VAL A 103 2.20 12.20 -1.24
N ILE A 104 2.79 12.79 -2.29
CA ILE A 104 4.01 13.59 -2.19
C ILE A 104 3.75 14.89 -1.43
N GLU A 105 2.67 15.60 -1.74
CA GLU A 105 2.26 16.83 -1.05
C GLU A 105 1.95 16.59 0.43
N MET A 106 1.38 15.42 0.75
CA MET A 106 1.21 14.99 2.14
C MET A 106 2.56 14.71 2.84
N GLY A 107 3.68 14.64 2.14
CA GLY A 107 5.02 14.48 2.71
C GLY A 107 5.34 13.05 3.14
N PHE A 108 4.79 12.05 2.44
CA PHE A 108 5.24 10.66 2.63
C PHE A 108 6.61 10.46 1.99
N ASP A 109 7.52 9.83 2.73
CA ASP A 109 8.84 9.44 2.22
C ASP A 109 8.73 8.27 1.23
N PRO A 110 9.14 8.43 -0.06
CA PRO A 110 9.15 7.36 -1.06
C PRO A 110 9.92 6.10 -0.65
N SER A 111 10.87 6.21 0.27
CA SER A 111 11.64 5.07 0.80
C SER A 111 10.84 4.16 1.74
N SER A 112 9.76 4.70 2.32
CA SER A 112 8.93 4.02 3.31
C SER A 112 7.87 3.12 2.70
N SER A 113 7.55 2.00 3.34
CA SER A 113 6.39 1.17 2.93
C SER A 113 5.07 1.95 3.00
N LYS A 114 4.98 2.90 3.93
CA LYS A 114 3.82 3.78 4.12
C LYS A 114 3.49 4.59 2.87
N PHE A 115 4.49 4.95 2.06
CA PHE A 115 4.26 5.65 0.80
C PHE A 115 3.39 4.82 -0.16
N ILE A 116 3.71 3.54 -0.31
CA ILE A 116 2.92 2.63 -1.16
C ILE A 116 1.55 2.35 -0.55
N GLU A 117 1.44 2.26 0.77
CA GLU A 117 0.16 2.08 1.46
C GLU A 117 -0.75 3.29 1.29
N ALA A 118 -0.21 4.50 1.44
CA ALA A 118 -0.93 5.76 1.23
C ALA A 118 -1.35 5.92 -0.23
N LEU A 119 -0.44 5.67 -1.18
CA LEU A 119 -0.76 5.67 -2.60
C LEU A 119 -1.89 4.71 -2.94
N ARG A 120 -1.89 3.51 -2.36
CA ARG A 120 -2.98 2.55 -2.52
C ARG A 120 -4.29 3.08 -1.96
N ALA A 121 -4.29 3.69 -0.77
CA ALA A 121 -5.49 4.20 -0.11
C ALA A 121 -6.14 5.36 -0.89
N VAL A 122 -5.32 6.33 -1.32
CA VAL A 122 -5.75 7.48 -2.11
C VAL A 122 -6.23 7.05 -3.50
N TYR A 123 -5.47 6.20 -4.20
CA TYR A 123 -5.83 5.74 -5.54
C TYR A 123 -7.14 4.94 -5.60
N GLN A 124 -7.47 4.20 -4.53
CA GLN A 124 -8.69 3.38 -4.49
C GLN A 124 -9.94 4.18 -4.09
N SER A 125 -9.78 5.35 -3.48
CA SER A 125 -10.89 6.17 -3.02
C SER A 125 -11.14 7.33 -4.01
N SER A 126 -12.37 7.84 -4.05
CA SER A 126 -12.63 9.17 -4.61
C SER A 126 -12.42 10.22 -3.52
N ASP A 127 -12.22 11.48 -3.90
CA ASP A 127 -12.10 12.58 -2.95
C ASP A 127 -13.32 12.68 -2.04
N LYS A 128 -14.52 12.47 -2.61
CA LYS A 128 -15.77 12.37 -1.85
C LYS A 128 -15.72 11.25 -0.81
N ALA A 129 -15.28 10.05 -1.18
CA ALA A 129 -15.19 8.92 -0.26
C ALA A 129 -14.12 9.12 0.83
N ILE A 130 -13.03 9.83 0.52
CA ILE A 130 -12.03 10.24 1.52
C ILE A 130 -12.67 11.23 2.50
N GLN A 131 -13.40 12.23 2.00
CA GLN A 131 -14.06 13.23 2.84
C GLN A 131 -15.12 12.61 3.74
N GLU A 132 -15.93 11.67 3.24
CA GLU A 132 -16.92 10.94 4.05
C GLU A 132 -16.25 10.18 5.21
N LYS A 133 -15.09 9.56 4.97
CA LYS A 133 -14.31 8.90 6.03
C LYS A 133 -13.75 9.90 7.04
N VAL A 134 -13.20 11.03 6.58
CA VAL A 134 -12.72 12.10 7.48
C VAL A 134 -13.85 12.61 8.37
N ASN A 135 -15.02 12.89 7.79
CA ASN A 135 -16.20 13.32 8.54
C ASN A 135 -16.66 12.26 9.56
N ALA A 136 -16.53 10.96 9.23
CA ALA A 136 -16.83 9.89 10.18
C ALA A 136 -15.89 9.96 11.41
N TYR A 137 -14.59 10.22 11.21
CA TYR A 137 -13.65 10.42 12.32
C TYR A 137 -13.96 11.69 13.13
N GLU A 138 -14.40 12.78 12.49
CA GLU A 138 -14.83 13.97 13.22
C GLU A 138 -16.00 13.69 14.16
N ARG A 139 -16.99 12.88 13.72
CA ARG A 139 -18.11 12.44 14.57
C ARG A 139 -17.67 11.59 15.77
N LEU A 140 -16.53 10.91 15.66
CA LEU A 140 -15.90 10.18 16.76
C LEU A 140 -15.12 11.09 17.73
N GLY A 141 -14.92 12.36 17.38
CA GLY A 141 -14.25 13.37 18.21
C GLY A 141 -12.82 13.70 17.80
N PHE A 142 -12.36 13.27 16.62
CA PHE A 142 -11.03 13.62 16.12
C PHE A 142 -11.07 14.93 15.32
N ALA A 143 -10.09 15.81 15.49
CA ALA A 143 -9.94 16.94 14.58
C ALA A 143 -9.47 16.48 13.19
N VAL A 144 -9.75 17.25 12.14
CA VAL A 144 -9.28 16.97 10.77
C VAL A 144 -7.76 16.80 10.74
N GLY A 145 -7.01 17.67 11.42
CA GLY A 145 -5.55 17.58 11.51
C GLY A 145 -5.09 16.26 12.13
N GLU A 146 -5.69 15.85 13.25
CA GLU A 146 -5.38 14.58 13.92
C GLU A 146 -5.70 13.37 13.03
N THR A 147 -6.78 13.44 12.27
CA THR A 147 -7.16 12.41 11.29
C THR A 147 -6.06 12.21 10.25
N TRP A 148 -5.48 13.30 9.74
CA TRP A 148 -4.36 13.24 8.80
C TRP A 148 -3.05 12.78 9.45
N GLU A 149 -2.81 13.13 10.71
CA GLU A 149 -1.66 12.58 11.46
C GLU A 149 -1.79 11.06 11.65
N MET A 150 -2.98 10.57 11.97
CA MET A 150 -3.26 9.14 12.08
C MET A 150 -3.08 8.43 10.74
N PHE A 151 -3.55 9.03 9.64
CA PHE A 151 -3.30 8.52 8.29
C PHE A 151 -1.80 8.44 7.97
N LYS A 152 -0.99 9.46 8.32
CA LYS A 152 0.47 9.42 8.16
C LYS A 152 1.12 8.32 8.99
N LYS A 153 0.63 8.07 10.21
CA LYS A 153 1.15 6.99 11.06
C LYS A 153 0.81 5.62 10.49
N TRP A 154 -0.41 5.44 9.96
CA TRP A 154 -0.91 4.17 9.45
C TRP A 154 -1.88 4.36 8.27
N PRO A 155 -1.41 4.36 7.01
CA PRO A 155 -2.24 4.70 5.86
C PRO A 155 -3.43 3.77 5.60
N TYR A 156 -3.36 2.52 6.08
CA TYR A 156 -4.48 1.58 6.07
C TYR A 156 -5.73 2.10 6.79
N PHE A 157 -5.57 3.11 7.64
CA PHE A 157 -6.65 3.83 8.32
C PHE A 157 -7.77 4.27 7.37
N LEU A 158 -7.46 4.76 6.16
CA LEU A 158 -8.50 5.16 5.18
C LEU A 158 -9.12 3.97 4.42
N ASN A 159 -8.71 2.73 4.67
CA ASN A 159 -9.32 1.56 4.03
C ASN A 159 -10.58 1.06 4.77
N PHE A 160 -10.86 1.57 5.97
CA PHE A 160 -12.08 1.22 6.70
C PHE A 160 -13.29 1.94 6.10
N SER A 161 -14.43 1.24 6.11
CA SER A 161 -15.73 1.85 5.80
C SER A 161 -16.20 2.68 7.00
N GLU A 162 -17.09 3.64 6.76
CA GLU A 162 -17.75 4.39 7.84
C GLU A 162 -18.40 3.45 8.87
N LYS A 163 -19.06 2.38 8.42
CA LYS A 163 -19.63 1.35 9.31
C LYS A 163 -18.58 0.73 10.22
N ASN A 164 -17.39 0.39 9.71
CA ASN A 164 -16.32 -0.19 10.52
C ASN A 164 -15.76 0.82 11.52
N ILE A 165 -15.62 2.08 11.10
CA ILE A 165 -15.11 3.18 11.92
C ILE A 165 -16.05 3.42 13.11
N LEU A 166 -17.35 3.57 12.85
CA LEU A 166 -18.36 3.81 13.89
C LEU A 166 -18.55 2.59 14.81
N GLY A 167 -18.64 1.39 14.23
CA GLY A 167 -18.79 0.16 15.00
C GLY A 167 -17.59 -0.16 15.90
N SER A 168 -16.39 0.31 15.54
CA SER A 168 -15.23 0.22 16.42
C SER A 168 -15.45 1.03 17.70
N MET A 169 -15.92 2.28 17.59
CA MET A 169 -16.23 3.08 18.78
C MET A 169 -17.28 2.41 19.66
N GLU A 170 -18.39 1.94 19.07
CA GLU A 170 -19.45 1.23 19.81
C GLU A 170 -18.89 0.02 20.57
N THR A 171 -17.96 -0.71 19.95
CA THR A 171 -17.27 -1.84 20.58
C THR A 171 -16.48 -1.39 21.81
N PHE A 172 -15.67 -0.34 21.71
CA PHE A 172 -14.90 0.15 22.85
C PHE A 172 -15.81 0.68 23.97
N LEU A 173 -16.85 1.44 23.64
CA LEU A 173 -17.83 1.91 24.62
C LEU A 173 -18.55 0.76 25.32
N GLY A 174 -18.95 -0.28 24.57
CA GLY A 174 -19.58 -1.49 25.12
C GLY A 174 -18.67 -2.32 26.03
N LEU A 175 -17.35 -2.09 25.98
CA LEU A 175 -16.36 -2.69 26.88
C LEU A 175 -16.05 -1.82 28.11
N GLY A 176 -16.72 -0.68 28.26
CA GLY A 176 -16.57 0.22 29.40
C GLY A 176 -15.56 1.34 29.21
N PHE A 177 -14.94 1.47 28.03
CA PHE A 177 -14.07 2.61 27.73
C PHE A 177 -14.90 3.89 27.56
N SER A 178 -14.39 4.99 28.06
CA SER A 178 -14.90 6.32 27.75
C SER A 178 -14.53 6.76 26.33
N ARG A 179 -15.24 7.77 25.82
CA ARG A 179 -14.93 8.40 24.52
C ARG A 179 -13.51 9.00 24.50
N ASP A 180 -13.06 9.55 25.62
CA ASP A 180 -11.72 10.16 25.73
C ASP A 180 -10.62 9.10 25.72
N GLU A 181 -10.83 7.97 26.41
CA GLU A 181 -9.89 6.84 26.35
C GLU A 181 -9.82 6.24 24.94
N PHE A 182 -10.97 6.09 24.27
CA PHE A 182 -11.01 5.63 22.88
C PHE A 182 -10.21 6.56 21.96
N THR A 183 -10.49 7.87 21.99
CA THR A 183 -9.78 8.82 21.12
C THR A 183 -8.29 8.86 21.42
N PHE A 184 -7.90 8.82 22.70
CA PHE A 184 -6.50 8.73 23.12
C PHE A 184 -5.80 7.47 22.57
N MET A 185 -6.44 6.30 22.69
CA MET A 185 -5.91 5.04 22.19
C MET A 185 -5.73 5.06 20.67
N VAL A 186 -6.74 5.50 19.91
CA VAL A 186 -6.67 5.54 18.45
C VAL A 186 -5.62 6.55 17.97
N LYS A 187 -5.45 7.71 18.63
CA LYS A 187 -4.39 8.67 18.30
C LYS A 187 -2.97 8.10 18.47
N ARG A 188 -2.78 7.27 19.50
CA ARG A 188 -1.50 6.58 19.75
C ARG A 188 -1.31 5.38 18.83
N LEU A 189 -2.37 4.63 18.57
CA LEU A 189 -2.35 3.39 17.80
C LEU A 189 -3.56 3.33 16.85
N PRO A 190 -3.51 4.00 15.68
CA PRO A 190 -4.65 4.03 14.75
C PRO A 190 -5.13 2.65 14.29
N SER A 191 -4.25 1.64 14.36
CA SER A 191 -4.59 0.25 14.04
C SER A 191 -5.61 -0.39 14.96
N CYS A 192 -5.84 0.14 16.16
CA CYS A 192 -6.84 -0.42 17.07
C CYS A 192 -8.27 -0.30 16.53
N ILE A 193 -8.51 0.62 15.57
CA ILE A 193 -9.83 0.73 14.93
C ILE A 193 -10.21 -0.51 14.12
N GLY A 194 -9.22 -1.30 13.71
CA GLY A 194 -9.43 -2.55 13.00
C GLY A 194 -9.58 -3.77 13.90
N TYR A 195 -9.55 -3.61 15.23
CA TYR A 195 -9.67 -4.73 16.16
C TYR A 195 -11.13 -5.18 16.28
N SER A 196 -11.32 -6.50 16.37
CA SER A 196 -12.62 -7.06 16.72
C SER A 196 -12.91 -6.88 18.21
N ALA A 197 -14.18 -6.98 18.61
CA ALA A 197 -14.57 -6.94 20.01
C ALA A 197 -13.83 -7.98 20.87
N GLU A 198 -13.65 -9.20 20.35
CA GLU A 198 -12.90 -10.26 21.03
C GLU A 198 -11.42 -9.90 21.16
N THR A 199 -10.84 -9.26 20.14
CA THR A 199 -9.44 -8.84 20.16
C THR A 199 -9.21 -7.75 21.22
N VAL A 200 -10.15 -6.80 21.34
CA VAL A 200 -10.08 -5.77 22.38
C VAL A 200 -10.23 -6.41 23.77
N LYS A 201 -11.26 -7.24 23.99
CA LYS A 201 -11.48 -7.97 25.26
C LYS A 201 -10.24 -8.74 25.72
N LYS A 202 -9.66 -9.56 24.85
CA LYS A 202 -8.46 -10.34 25.18
C LYS A 202 -7.26 -9.47 25.53
N LYS A 203 -7.14 -8.28 24.93
CA LYS A 203 -6.05 -7.35 25.25
C LYS A 203 -6.26 -6.61 26.56
N THR A 204 -7.50 -6.52 27.04
CA THR A 204 -7.88 -5.83 28.27
C THR A 204 -8.03 -6.77 29.46
N GLU A 205 -8.22 -8.07 29.25
CA GLU A 205 -8.30 -9.10 30.29
C GLU A 205 -7.00 -9.31 31.10
N PHE A 206 -5.88 -8.74 30.64
CA PHE A 206 -4.57 -8.80 31.32
C PHE A 206 -4.20 -7.52 32.07
N LEU A 207 -5.14 -6.56 32.18
CA LEU A 207 -5.00 -5.32 32.95
C LEU A 207 -5.81 -5.42 34.26
#